data_AF-A0A8X8ZUK6-F1
#
_entry.id   AF-A0A8X8ZUK6-F1
#
_cell.length_a   1.000
_cell.length_b   1.000
_cell.length_c   1.000
_cell.angle_alpha   90.00
_cell.angle_beta   90.00
_cell.angle_gamma   90.00
#
_symmetry.space_group_name_H-M   'P 1'
#
loop_
_entity.id
_entity.type
_entity.pdbx_description
1 polymer ?
#
loop_
_entity_poly.entity_id
_entity_poly.type
_entity_poly.pdbx_seq_one_letter_code
_entity_poly.pdbx_strand_id
1 'polypeptide(L)'
;MEVLKASSFPSFHRQTITTRSPRKTLEKSIAIIPSSRRIAPILRSNFKIFTAVSPAATSTNESDEEVESEKREERFNWYEQWYPVWPVCDLDKRRPHAKKVLGIDLVVWWDRNENAWKVFDDSCPHRLAPLSEGRIDQWGRLQCVYHGWCFGGAGDCKFIPQAPRDGPPVHTSNRACVAAYPTCVQNGILWFWPNSDPQYKDILSTKKPHYIPELDDPSYTNTMIARDIGYGYEVLIENLMDPAHVPYAHYGIMRTGKVPER
;
A
#
# COMPACT_ATOMS: atom_id res chain seq x y z
N MET A 1 -5.02 73.38 -34.11
CA MET A 1 -5.50 72.18 -33.38
C MET A 1 -4.27 71.28 -33.16
N GLU A 2 -3.25 71.69 -32.40
CA GLU A 2 -3.16 71.84 -30.92
C GLU A 2 -3.36 70.55 -30.09
N VAL A 3 -2.25 69.81 -29.95
CA VAL A 3 -1.57 69.31 -28.72
C VAL A 3 -2.37 68.71 -27.53
N LEU A 4 -2.11 67.42 -27.29
CA LEU A 4 -1.94 66.65 -26.03
C LEU A 4 -2.76 66.99 -24.77
N LYS A 5 -3.43 65.97 -24.19
CA LYS A 5 -3.02 65.31 -22.91
C LYS A 5 -4.00 64.21 -22.48
N ALA A 6 -3.45 63.27 -21.71
CA ALA A 6 -4.11 62.17 -21.01
C ALA A 6 -5.23 62.60 -20.06
N SER A 7 -6.16 61.69 -19.77
CA SER A 7 -6.92 61.70 -18.52
C SER A 7 -7.44 60.31 -18.14
N SER A 8 -7.40 60.07 -16.84
CA SER A 8 -7.80 58.91 -16.06
C SER A 8 -9.31 58.94 -15.69
N PHE A 9 -9.71 57.92 -14.91
CA PHE A 9 -10.91 57.78 -14.04
C PHE A 9 -12.05 56.87 -14.57
N PRO A 10 -12.93 56.30 -13.71
CA PRO A 10 -12.84 56.02 -12.27
C PRO A 10 -13.30 54.59 -11.86
N SER A 11 -13.02 54.23 -10.61
CA SER A 11 -13.68 53.13 -9.89
C SER A 11 -15.08 53.56 -9.44
N PHE A 12 -16.11 52.72 -9.66
CA PHE A 12 -17.38 52.81 -8.96
C PHE A 12 -17.88 51.42 -8.55
N HIS A 13 -18.07 51.31 -7.24
CA HIS A 13 -18.67 50.22 -6.50
C HIS A 13 -20.20 50.19 -6.76
N ARG A 14 -20.77 49.02 -7.06
CA ARG A 14 -22.22 48.79 -6.94
C ARG A 14 -22.50 47.44 -6.30
N GLN A 15 -23.11 47.50 -5.12
CA GLN A 15 -23.67 46.37 -4.39
C GLN A 15 -24.94 45.87 -5.09
N THR A 16 -25.09 44.56 -5.19
CA THR A 16 -26.40 43.92 -5.43
C THR A 16 -26.54 42.68 -4.56
N ILE A 17 -27.23 42.92 -3.44
CA ILE A 17 -28.32 42.14 -2.81
C ILE A 17 -28.40 40.64 -3.15
N THR A 18 -28.43 39.90 -2.05
CA THR A 18 -28.69 38.46 -1.91
C THR A 18 -30.12 38.11 -2.34
N THR A 19 -30.27 37.04 -3.13
CA THR A 19 -31.48 36.20 -3.08
C THR A 19 -31.06 34.74 -3.14
N ARG A 20 -31.31 34.05 -2.03
CA ARG A 20 -30.98 32.65 -1.76
C ARG A 20 -32.19 31.82 -2.20
N SER A 21 -32.06 31.06 -3.29
CA SER A 21 -33.08 30.08 -3.71
C SER A 21 -32.79 28.71 -3.07
N PRO A 22 -33.79 28.03 -2.48
CA PRO A 22 -33.56 26.77 -1.77
C PRO A 22 -33.46 25.61 -2.76
N ARG A 23 -32.28 24.97 -2.85
CA ARG A 23 -32.18 23.65 -3.48
C ARG A 23 -32.70 22.60 -2.51
N LYS A 24 -33.86 22.04 -2.87
CA LYS A 24 -34.52 20.91 -2.23
C LYS A 24 -33.54 19.74 -2.05
N THR A 25 -33.34 19.34 -0.80
CA THR A 25 -32.72 18.08 -0.39
C THR A 25 -33.64 16.93 -0.82
N LEU A 26 -33.14 16.08 -1.71
CA LEU A 26 -33.79 14.82 -2.05
C LEU A 26 -33.29 13.77 -1.06
N GLU A 27 -33.96 13.65 0.09
CA GLU A 27 -33.74 12.53 1.01
C GLU A 27 -34.24 11.25 0.35
N LYS A 28 -33.31 10.40 -0.11
CA LYS A 28 -33.62 9.01 -0.43
C LYS A 28 -33.49 8.20 0.86
N SER A 29 -34.63 7.94 1.49
CA SER A 29 -34.77 6.93 2.55
C SER A 29 -34.44 5.55 1.96
N ILE A 30 -33.30 4.98 2.33
CA ILE A 30 -32.97 3.59 2.06
C ILE A 30 -33.61 2.76 3.17
N ALA A 31 -34.64 2.00 2.81
CA ALA A 31 -35.28 1.03 3.69
C ALA A 31 -34.30 -0.11 4.02
N ILE A 32 -34.01 -0.29 5.30
CA ILE A 32 -33.22 -1.41 5.84
C ILE A 32 -34.12 -2.64 5.84
N ILE A 33 -33.84 -3.60 4.95
CA ILE A 33 -34.47 -4.92 4.93
C ILE A 33 -33.69 -5.83 5.89
N PRO A 34 -34.31 -6.43 6.93
CA PRO A 34 -33.62 -7.37 7.80
C PRO A 34 -33.48 -8.73 7.09
N SER A 35 -32.27 -9.03 6.60
CA SER A 35 -31.92 -10.36 6.08
C SER A 35 -31.66 -11.31 7.25
N SER A 36 -32.69 -12.01 7.71
CA SER A 36 -32.54 -13.20 8.56
C SER A 36 -32.02 -14.36 7.70
N ARG A 37 -30.70 -14.59 7.68
CA ARG A 37 -30.11 -15.83 7.18
C ARG A 37 -29.74 -16.70 8.37
N ARG A 38 -30.49 -17.79 8.55
CA ARG A 38 -30.13 -18.89 9.44
C ARG A 38 -28.86 -19.55 8.91
N ILE A 39 -27.84 -19.63 9.76
CA ILE A 39 -26.61 -20.36 9.49
C ILE A 39 -26.93 -21.86 9.63
N ALA A 40 -26.85 -22.59 8.52
CA ALA A 40 -26.83 -24.06 8.54
C ALA A 40 -25.38 -24.53 8.70
N PRO A 41 -25.09 -25.59 9.48
CA PRO A 41 -23.73 -26.07 9.67
C PRO A 41 -23.22 -26.76 8.40
N ILE A 42 -22.05 -26.34 7.93
CA ILE A 42 -21.35 -26.95 6.80
C ILE A 42 -20.80 -28.31 7.26
N LEU A 43 -21.24 -29.37 6.60
CA LEU A 43 -20.72 -30.74 6.75
C LEU A 43 -19.24 -30.76 6.34
N ARG A 44 -18.37 -31.23 7.24
CA ARG A 44 -16.96 -31.49 6.95
C ARG A 44 -16.86 -32.63 5.91
N SER A 45 -16.37 -32.31 4.72
CA SER A 45 -15.97 -33.31 3.73
C SER A 45 -14.57 -33.83 4.06
N ASN A 46 -14.46 -35.13 4.35
CA ASN A 46 -13.20 -35.82 4.59
C ASN A 46 -12.49 -36.07 3.25
N PHE A 47 -11.55 -35.22 2.88
CA PHE A 47 -10.62 -35.51 1.79
C PHE A 47 -9.55 -36.48 2.28
N LYS A 48 -9.58 -37.70 1.73
CA LYS A 48 -8.53 -38.72 1.91
C LYS A 48 -7.29 -38.28 1.12
N ILE A 49 -6.20 -38.05 1.83
CA ILE A 49 -4.87 -37.80 1.26
C ILE A 49 -4.37 -39.13 0.71
N PHE A 50 -4.15 -39.22 -0.61
CA PHE A 50 -3.43 -40.31 -1.22
C PHE A 50 -1.93 -39.99 -1.17
N THR A 51 -1.22 -40.64 -0.25
CA THR A 51 0.24 -40.64 -0.19
C THR A 51 0.74 -41.68 -1.19
N ALA A 52 1.32 -41.24 -2.32
CA ALA A 52 2.05 -42.12 -3.21
C ALA A 52 3.42 -42.41 -2.57
N VAL A 53 3.70 -43.68 -2.28
CA VAL A 53 4.99 -44.18 -1.81
C VAL A 53 5.78 -44.67 -3.03
N SER A 54 6.92 -44.06 -3.33
CA SER A 54 7.91 -44.62 -4.25
C SER A 54 8.85 -45.57 -3.51
N PRO A 55 9.37 -46.64 -4.15
CA PRO A 55 10.12 -47.68 -3.46
C PRO A 55 11.55 -47.25 -3.17
N ALA A 56 12.03 -47.69 -2.00
CA ALA A 56 13.40 -47.54 -1.54
C ALA A 56 14.39 -48.39 -2.37
N ALA A 57 15.54 -47.82 -2.69
CA ALA A 57 16.73 -48.57 -3.07
C ALA A 57 17.82 -48.32 -2.01
N THR A 58 18.37 -49.42 -1.50
CA THR A 58 19.36 -49.48 -0.42
C THR A 58 20.74 -48.99 -0.87
N SER A 59 21.41 -48.35 0.08
CA SER A 59 22.73 -47.72 0.06
C SER A 59 23.91 -48.55 -0.47
N THR A 60 24.81 -47.87 -1.19
CA THR A 60 26.26 -48.13 -1.16
C THR A 60 26.97 -46.82 -0.83
N ASN A 61 27.71 -46.81 0.28
CA ASN A 61 28.65 -45.75 0.66
C ASN A 61 29.87 -45.84 -0.24
N GLU A 62 30.05 -44.88 -1.15
CA GLU A 62 31.36 -44.52 -1.67
C GLU A 62 31.47 -42.99 -1.69
N SER A 63 32.63 -42.52 -1.25
CA SER A 63 32.97 -41.14 -0.97
C SER A 63 33.26 -40.38 -2.26
N ASP A 64 32.33 -39.54 -2.70
CA ASP A 64 32.56 -38.55 -3.75
C ASP A 64 32.69 -37.16 -3.12
N GLU A 65 33.88 -36.85 -2.58
CA GLU A 65 34.34 -35.47 -2.47
C GLU A 65 34.81 -35.01 -3.86
N GLU A 66 33.88 -34.71 -4.77
CA GLU A 66 34.21 -34.00 -6.02
C GLU A 66 33.11 -32.97 -6.38
N VAL A 67 33.41 -31.71 -6.05
CA VAL A 67 33.09 -30.51 -6.83
C VAL A 67 31.64 -30.36 -7.34
N GLU A 68 30.67 -30.17 -6.45
CA GLU A 68 29.47 -29.39 -6.78
C GLU A 68 29.77 -27.89 -6.62
N SER A 69 30.63 -27.37 -7.51
CA SER A 69 30.59 -25.95 -7.89
C SER A 69 29.47 -25.74 -8.91
N GLU A 70 28.28 -26.21 -8.55
CA GLU A 70 27.09 -25.93 -9.32
C GLU A 70 26.72 -24.47 -9.08
N LYS A 71 26.64 -23.71 -10.17
CA LYS A 71 25.98 -22.40 -10.17
C LYS A 71 24.58 -22.60 -9.61
N ARG A 72 24.43 -22.42 -8.31
CA ARG A 72 23.14 -22.29 -7.64
C ARG A 72 22.51 -21.06 -8.29
N GLU A 73 21.64 -21.26 -9.27
CA GLU A 73 20.86 -20.17 -9.85
C GLU A 73 20.29 -19.38 -8.66
N GLU A 74 20.67 -18.11 -8.57
CA GLU A 74 20.28 -17.26 -7.45
C GLU A 74 18.76 -17.23 -7.42
N ARG A 75 18.17 -17.96 -6.48
CA ARG A 75 16.73 -18.02 -6.33
C ARG A 75 16.24 -16.61 -6.04
N PHE A 76 15.28 -16.14 -6.83
CA PHE A 76 14.71 -14.81 -6.67
C PHE A 76 14.23 -14.58 -5.23
N ASN A 77 14.78 -13.55 -4.58
CA ASN A 77 14.37 -13.15 -3.24
C ASN A 77 13.21 -12.16 -3.32
N TRP A 78 12.01 -12.65 -3.00
CA TRP A 78 10.77 -11.86 -2.96
C TRP A 78 10.79 -10.77 -1.89
N TYR A 79 11.66 -10.86 -0.87
CA TYR A 79 11.73 -9.88 0.20
C TYR A 79 12.78 -8.79 -0.05
N GLU A 80 13.50 -8.86 -1.17
CA GLU A 80 14.54 -7.91 -1.54
C GLU A 80 14.23 -7.19 -2.87
N GLN A 81 12.98 -6.74 -3.00
CA GLN A 81 12.48 -5.98 -4.15
C GLN A 81 11.57 -4.84 -3.71
N TRP A 82 11.42 -3.84 -4.57
CA TRP A 82 10.47 -2.76 -4.34
C TRP A 82 9.07 -3.18 -4.80
N TYR A 83 8.09 -3.04 -3.91
CA TYR A 83 6.68 -3.30 -4.23
C TYR A 83 5.84 -2.03 -4.10
N PRO A 84 4.91 -1.79 -5.03
CA PRO A 84 3.98 -0.68 -4.93
C PRO A 84 2.93 -1.00 -3.85
N VAL A 85 2.67 -0.05 -2.97
CA VAL A 85 1.70 -0.18 -1.87
C VAL A 85 0.39 0.51 -2.22
N TRP A 86 0.47 1.76 -2.66
CA TRP A 86 -0.70 2.61 -2.90
C TRP A 86 -0.36 3.80 -3.82
N PRO A 87 -1.27 4.22 -4.72
CA PRO A 87 -1.26 5.58 -5.26
C PRO A 87 -1.30 6.63 -4.15
N VAL A 88 -0.40 7.61 -4.16
CA VAL A 88 -0.33 8.62 -3.09
C VAL A 88 -1.57 9.51 -3.06
N CYS A 89 -2.22 9.73 -4.22
CA CYS A 89 -3.45 10.51 -4.33
C CYS A 89 -4.65 9.91 -3.57
N ASP A 90 -4.63 8.61 -3.29
CA ASP A 90 -5.69 7.91 -2.58
C ASP A 90 -5.47 7.87 -1.05
N LEU A 91 -4.30 8.32 -0.57
CA LEU A 91 -3.93 8.29 0.84
C LEU A 91 -4.33 9.60 1.56
N ASP A 92 -4.96 9.47 2.74
CA ASP A 92 -5.31 10.61 3.60
C ASP A 92 -4.30 10.82 4.73
N LYS A 93 -3.47 11.87 4.64
CA LYS A 93 -2.43 12.21 5.63
C LYS A 93 -2.93 12.36 7.08
N ARG A 94 -4.24 12.42 7.31
CA ARG A 94 -4.83 12.59 8.65
C ARG A 94 -4.99 11.28 9.42
N ARG A 95 -4.93 10.13 8.76
CA ARG A 95 -5.17 8.81 9.37
C ARG A 95 -4.19 7.75 8.86
N PRO A 96 -3.95 6.70 9.65
CA PRO A 96 -3.26 5.51 9.15
C PRO A 96 -4.19 4.67 8.25
N HIS A 97 -3.60 3.84 7.38
CA HIS A 97 -4.31 2.97 6.43
C HIS A 97 -3.75 1.55 6.52
N ALA A 98 -4.63 0.55 6.58
CA ALA A 98 -4.24 -0.85 6.50
C ALA A 98 -4.00 -1.25 5.03
N LYS A 99 -2.95 -2.04 4.77
CA LYS A 99 -2.73 -2.71 3.49
C LYS A 99 -2.05 -4.05 3.74
N LYS A 100 -2.39 -5.08 2.96
CA LYS A 100 -1.67 -6.35 2.97
C LYS A 100 -0.89 -6.51 1.67
N VAL A 101 0.41 -6.77 1.74
CA VAL A 101 1.28 -7.02 0.56
C VAL A 101 2.18 -8.21 0.85
N LEU A 102 2.25 -9.18 -0.07
CA LEU A 102 2.99 -10.44 0.11
C LEU A 102 2.64 -11.19 1.42
N GLY A 103 1.40 -11.06 1.88
CA GLY A 103 0.94 -11.66 3.14
C GLY A 103 1.29 -10.85 4.40
N ILE A 104 2.13 -9.83 4.29
CA ILE A 104 2.51 -8.93 5.39
C ILE A 104 1.40 -7.89 5.61
N ASP A 105 0.93 -7.76 6.85
CA ASP A 105 -0.01 -6.72 7.26
C ASP A 105 0.75 -5.43 7.57
N LEU A 106 0.42 -4.36 6.84
CA LEU A 106 1.13 -3.09 6.85
C LEU A 106 0.22 -1.95 7.30
N VAL A 107 0.78 -1.03 8.07
CA VAL A 107 0.20 0.28 8.33
C VAL A 107 0.93 1.35 7.53
N VAL A 108 0.21 2.02 6.64
CA VAL A 108 0.67 3.20 5.91
C VAL A 108 0.21 4.45 6.64
N TRP A 109 1.13 5.31 7.04
CA TRP A 109 0.80 6.51 7.80
C TRP A 109 1.70 7.69 7.46
N TRP A 110 1.22 8.90 7.75
CA TRP A 110 1.94 10.13 7.48
C TRP A 110 2.65 10.63 8.74
N ASP A 111 3.98 10.58 8.74
CA ASP A 111 4.79 11.19 9.80
C ASP A 111 4.86 12.70 9.57
N ARG A 112 4.25 13.47 10.48
CA ARG A 112 4.26 14.94 10.39
C ARG A 112 5.60 15.54 10.77
N ASN A 113 6.42 14.83 11.56
CA ASN A 113 7.72 15.30 12.00
C ASN A 113 8.75 15.18 10.86
N GLU A 114 8.66 14.11 10.08
CA GLU A 114 9.53 13.88 8.92
C GLU A 114 8.91 14.34 7.59
N ASN A 115 7.64 14.76 7.59
CA ASN A 115 6.89 15.16 6.39
C ASN A 115 6.94 14.08 5.29
N ALA A 116 6.78 12.81 5.69
CA ALA A 116 6.97 11.65 4.84
C ALA A 116 5.95 10.54 5.13
N TRP A 117 5.63 9.74 4.10
CA TRP A 117 4.90 8.50 4.27
C TRP A 117 5.82 7.43 4.86
N LYS A 118 5.26 6.63 5.78
CA LYS A 118 5.93 5.54 6.46
C LYS A 118 5.09 4.27 6.39
N VAL A 119 5.75 3.13 6.35
CA VAL A 119 5.14 1.81 6.28
C VAL A 119 5.74 0.94 7.36
N PHE A 120 4.92 0.51 8.31
CA PHE A 120 5.32 -0.38 9.41
C PHE A 120 4.53 -1.68 9.36
N ASP A 121 4.93 -2.66 10.17
CA ASP A 121 4.04 -3.75 10.57
C ASP A 121 2.74 -3.17 11.15
N ASP A 122 1.60 -3.72 10.74
CA ASP A 122 0.29 -3.35 11.30
C ASP A 122 0.01 -4.05 12.63
N SER A 123 0.99 -4.03 13.53
CA SER A 123 0.91 -4.75 14.80
C SER A 123 1.68 -4.02 15.88
N CYS A 124 0.96 -3.54 16.89
CA CYS A 124 1.59 -2.87 18.02
C CYS A 124 2.41 -3.87 18.85
N PRO A 125 3.71 -3.63 19.12
CA PRO A 125 4.57 -4.58 19.84
C PRO A 125 4.13 -4.83 21.29
N HIS A 126 3.23 -4.01 21.84
CA HIS A 126 2.69 -4.21 23.17
C HIS A 126 1.71 -5.40 23.26
N ARG A 127 0.66 -5.41 22.44
CA ARG A 127 -0.44 -6.41 22.49
C ARG A 127 -1.04 -6.73 21.12
N LEU A 128 -0.28 -6.49 20.06
CA LEU A 128 -0.61 -6.83 18.67
C LEU A 128 -1.89 -6.16 18.13
N ALA A 129 -2.34 -5.07 18.76
CA ALA A 129 -3.44 -4.29 18.23
C ALA A 129 -3.02 -3.67 16.88
N PRO A 130 -3.90 -3.67 15.87
CA PRO A 130 -3.60 -3.06 14.57
C PRO A 130 -3.34 -1.57 14.76
N LEU A 131 -2.21 -1.11 14.24
CA LEU A 131 -1.81 0.29 14.29
C LEU A 131 -2.60 1.13 13.27
N SER A 132 -3.12 0.50 12.22
CA SER A 132 -4.00 1.07 11.20
C SER A 132 -5.37 1.49 11.75
N GLU A 133 -5.80 0.92 12.88
CA GLU A 133 -6.98 1.38 13.62
C GLU A 133 -6.65 2.53 14.59
N GLY A 134 -5.39 2.93 14.66
CA GLY A 134 -4.89 4.04 15.47
C GLY A 134 -5.19 5.41 14.88
N ARG A 135 -4.33 6.37 15.23
CA ARG A 135 -4.46 7.77 14.80
C ARG A 135 -3.10 8.47 14.75
N ILE A 136 -3.05 9.60 14.05
CA ILE A 136 -1.91 10.52 14.16
C ILE A 136 -2.17 11.44 15.36
N ASP A 137 -1.31 11.39 16.38
CA ASP A 137 -1.47 12.21 17.57
C ASP A 137 -1.17 13.70 17.30
N GLN A 138 -1.41 14.54 18.31
CA GLN A 138 -1.17 15.99 18.20
C GLN A 138 0.32 16.35 18.04
N TRP A 139 1.23 15.43 18.32
CA TRP A 139 2.67 15.58 18.12
C TRP A 139 3.15 14.93 16.81
N GLY A 140 2.23 14.52 15.95
CA GLY A 140 2.54 14.00 14.62
C GLY A 140 3.03 12.56 14.58
N ARG A 141 2.83 11.78 15.65
CA ARG A 141 3.29 10.39 15.77
C ARG A 141 2.16 9.41 15.49
N LEU A 142 2.50 8.19 15.12
CA LEU A 142 1.53 7.11 15.03
C LEU A 142 1.16 6.62 16.43
N GLN A 143 -0.11 6.76 16.81
CA GLN A 143 -0.61 6.35 18.12
C GLN A 143 -1.52 5.13 18.00
N CYS A 144 -1.16 4.07 18.71
CA CYS A 144 -1.95 2.84 18.81
C CYS A 144 -3.31 3.09 19.45
N VAL A 145 -4.38 2.51 18.88
CA VAL A 145 -5.75 2.63 19.38
C VAL A 145 -5.93 2.08 20.79
N TYR A 146 -5.19 1.04 21.15
CA TYR A 146 -5.47 0.27 22.35
C TYR A 146 -5.02 0.98 23.62
N HIS A 147 -3.71 1.19 23.80
CA HIS A 147 -3.14 1.80 25.01
C HIS A 147 -2.46 3.15 24.74
N GLY A 148 -2.55 3.67 23.51
CA GLY A 148 -2.03 4.99 23.17
C GLY A 148 -0.50 5.08 23.08
N TRP A 149 0.20 3.94 22.93
CA TRP A 149 1.64 3.93 22.63
C TRP A 149 1.89 4.69 21.32
N CYS A 150 2.89 5.57 21.31
CA CYS A 150 3.21 6.42 20.16
C CYS A 150 4.57 6.07 19.57
N PHE A 151 4.63 6.00 18.23
CA PHE A 151 5.81 5.61 17.47
C PHE A 151 6.25 6.74 16.52
N GLY A 152 7.56 6.93 16.37
CA GLY A 152 8.15 7.83 15.37
C GLY A 152 8.36 7.14 14.02
N GLY A 153 8.78 7.89 13.01
CA GLY A 153 9.01 7.42 11.63
C GLY A 153 10.05 6.31 11.45
N ALA A 154 10.92 6.10 12.43
CA ALA A 154 11.88 4.99 12.45
C ALA A 154 11.33 3.71 13.14
N GLY A 155 10.05 3.72 13.56
CA GLY A 155 9.41 2.63 14.31
C GLY A 155 9.71 2.66 15.81
N ASP A 156 10.52 3.61 16.29
CA ASP A 156 10.90 3.68 17.69
C ASP A 156 9.77 4.21 18.58
N CYS A 157 9.61 3.61 19.76
CA CYS A 157 8.58 4.03 20.70
C CYS A 157 8.98 5.35 21.37
N LYS A 158 8.23 6.41 21.07
CA LYS A 158 8.48 7.77 21.57
C LYS A 158 7.77 8.05 22.90
N PHE A 159 6.64 7.39 23.14
CA PHE A 159 5.82 7.69 24.32
C PHE A 159 4.87 6.54 24.69
N ILE A 160 4.81 6.24 25.97
CA ILE A 160 3.84 5.31 26.57
C ILE A 160 3.09 6.10 27.64
N PRO A 161 1.77 6.35 27.47
CA PRO A 161 1.01 7.15 28.43
C PRO A 161 1.03 6.61 29.87
N GLN A 162 1.19 5.30 30.02
CA GLN A 162 1.17 4.60 31.31
C GLN A 162 2.55 4.46 31.96
N ALA A 163 3.63 4.84 31.27
CA ALA A 163 4.97 4.74 31.83
C ALA A 163 5.21 5.85 32.87
N PRO A 164 5.85 5.54 34.01
CA PRO A 164 6.20 6.55 34.99
C PRO A 164 7.21 7.54 34.41
N ARG A 165 7.09 8.82 34.77
CA ARG A 165 7.96 9.90 34.26
C ARG A 165 9.44 9.66 34.61
N ASP A 166 9.70 9.07 35.77
CA ASP A 166 11.03 8.78 36.28
C ASP A 166 11.50 7.34 35.94
N GLY A 167 10.76 6.64 35.07
CA GLY A 167 11.11 5.31 34.61
C GLY A 167 12.26 5.31 33.58
N PRO A 168 12.81 4.11 33.26
CA PRO A 168 13.81 4.00 32.22
C PRO A 168 13.27 4.52 30.88
N PRO A 169 14.11 5.15 30.03
CA PRO A 169 13.64 5.78 28.82
C PRO A 169 13.04 4.76 27.85
N VAL A 170 11.78 4.95 27.49
CA VAL A 170 10.98 4.02 26.67
C VAL A 170 11.64 3.65 25.33
N HIS A 171 12.35 4.60 24.73
CA HIS A 171 13.03 4.43 23.43
C HIS A 171 14.26 3.51 23.48
N THR A 172 14.69 3.06 24.67
CA THR A 172 15.90 2.22 24.80
C THR A 172 15.62 0.73 24.62
N SER A 173 14.36 0.30 24.66
CA SER A 173 14.01 -1.11 24.51
C SER A 173 13.66 -1.44 23.06
N ASN A 174 14.49 -2.24 22.40
CA ASN A 174 14.21 -2.74 21.04
C ASN A 174 12.88 -3.50 20.95
N ARG A 175 12.40 -4.08 22.07
CA ARG A 175 11.10 -4.77 22.13
C ARG A 175 9.91 -3.82 22.08
N ALA A 176 10.12 -2.54 22.33
CA ALA A 176 9.08 -1.51 22.24
C ALA A 176 8.98 -0.93 20.82
N CYS A 177 9.93 -1.21 19.93
CA CYS A 177 9.93 -0.69 18.56
C CYS A 177 9.03 -1.55 17.66
N VAL A 178 8.34 -0.90 16.73
CA VAL A 178 7.64 -1.58 15.63
C VAL A 178 8.59 -1.73 14.44
N ALA A 179 8.45 -2.81 13.68
CA ALA A 179 9.22 -3.00 12.46
C ALA A 179 8.86 -1.91 11.44
N ALA A 180 9.88 -1.16 11.00
CA ALA A 180 9.74 -0.11 10.01
C ALA A 180 10.41 -0.54 8.71
N TYR A 181 9.68 -0.40 7.59
CA TYR A 181 10.18 -0.78 6.28
C TYR A 181 10.79 0.42 5.57
N PRO A 182 11.87 0.24 4.78
CA PRO A 182 12.33 1.25 3.84
C PRO A 182 11.22 1.60 2.85
N THR A 183 10.97 2.89 2.68
CA THR A 183 9.85 3.40 1.87
C THR A 183 10.25 4.63 1.07
N CYS A 184 9.69 4.80 -0.12
CA CYS A 184 9.81 6.03 -0.88
C CYS A 184 8.53 6.33 -1.67
N VAL A 185 8.40 7.58 -2.08
CA VAL A 185 7.43 7.97 -3.10
C VAL A 185 8.18 8.19 -4.40
N GLN A 186 7.76 7.52 -5.46
CA GLN A 186 8.30 7.68 -6.80
C GLN A 186 7.17 7.56 -7.82
N ASN A 187 7.13 8.47 -8.81
CA ASN A 187 6.08 8.54 -9.83
C ASN A 187 4.66 8.47 -9.24
N GLY A 188 4.37 9.24 -8.19
CA GLY A 188 3.05 9.27 -7.54
C GLY A 188 2.64 8.01 -6.77
N ILE A 189 3.52 7.01 -6.66
CA ILE A 189 3.27 5.73 -5.99
C ILE A 189 4.09 5.65 -4.71
N LEU A 190 3.48 5.16 -3.63
CA LEU A 190 4.18 4.77 -2.42
C LEU A 190 4.74 3.35 -2.61
N TRP A 191 6.05 3.22 -2.45
CA TRP A 191 6.78 1.96 -2.53
C TRP A 191 7.30 1.56 -1.16
N PHE A 192 7.38 0.25 -0.91
CA PHE A 192 8.08 -0.29 0.25
C PHE A 192 9.00 -1.46 -0.13
N TRP A 193 10.03 -1.64 0.68
CA TRP A 193 10.93 -2.78 0.65
C TRP A 193 10.54 -3.74 1.78
N PRO A 194 10.07 -4.97 1.48
CA PRO A 194 9.51 -5.91 2.45
C PRO A 194 10.57 -6.62 3.31
N ASN A 195 11.58 -5.89 3.77
CA ASN A 195 12.58 -6.33 4.73
C ASN A 195 12.95 -5.17 5.65
N SER A 196 12.68 -5.33 6.95
CA SER A 196 12.89 -4.32 7.98
C SER A 196 14.26 -4.45 8.68
N ASP A 197 15.14 -5.34 8.21
CA ASP A 197 16.48 -5.45 8.78
C ASP A 197 17.22 -4.10 8.64
N PRO A 198 17.85 -3.60 9.72
CA PRO A 198 18.60 -2.35 9.72
C PRO A 198 19.59 -2.17 8.57
N GLN A 199 20.15 -3.26 8.02
CA GLN A 199 21.07 -3.18 6.88
C GLN A 199 20.44 -2.58 5.61
N TYR A 200 19.11 -2.70 5.44
CA TYR A 200 18.39 -2.16 4.28
C TYR A 200 17.85 -0.75 4.51
N LYS A 201 18.12 -0.10 5.64
CA LYS A 201 17.62 1.26 5.93
C LYS A 201 17.92 2.25 4.79
N ASP A 202 19.10 2.13 4.19
CA ASP A 202 19.57 3.00 3.11
C ASP A 202 19.49 2.34 1.72
N ILE A 203 18.66 1.30 1.55
CA ILE A 203 18.53 0.53 0.29
C ILE A 203 18.19 1.41 -0.91
N LEU A 204 17.53 2.55 -0.72
CA LEU A 204 17.25 3.55 -1.77
C LEU A 204 18.51 4.12 -2.44
N SER A 205 19.66 4.08 -1.76
CA SER A 205 20.93 4.57 -2.31
C SER A 205 21.53 3.62 -3.34
N THR A 206 21.29 2.31 -3.19
CA THR A 206 21.84 1.26 -4.05
C THR A 206 20.82 0.71 -5.03
N LYS A 207 19.56 0.58 -4.63
CA LYS A 207 18.47 0.04 -5.43
C LYS A 207 17.21 0.88 -5.26
N LYS A 208 16.73 1.45 -6.36
CA LYS A 208 15.49 2.24 -6.41
C LYS A 208 14.38 1.46 -7.10
N PRO A 209 13.10 1.79 -6.86
CA PRO A 209 12.02 1.31 -7.71
C PRO A 209 12.28 1.71 -9.17
N HIS A 210 11.71 0.97 -10.12
CA HIS A 210 11.81 1.33 -11.53
C HIS A 210 11.20 2.72 -11.78
N TYR A 211 11.94 3.58 -12.48
CA TYR A 211 11.54 4.95 -12.77
C TYR A 211 10.96 5.07 -14.17
N ILE A 212 9.78 5.69 -14.29
CA ILE A 212 9.07 5.89 -15.54
C ILE A 212 8.98 7.40 -15.79
N PRO A 213 9.83 7.99 -16.66
CA PRO A 213 9.89 9.43 -16.88
C PRO A 213 8.56 10.05 -17.30
N GLU A 214 7.76 9.34 -18.09
CA GLU A 214 6.47 9.78 -18.64
C GLU A 214 5.43 10.02 -17.54
N LEU A 215 5.59 9.42 -16.35
CA LEU A 215 4.67 9.66 -15.23
C LEU A 215 4.89 11.01 -14.54
N ASP A 216 6.08 11.60 -14.69
CA ASP A 216 6.42 12.91 -14.12
C ASP A 216 6.36 14.05 -15.17
N ASP A 217 6.25 13.70 -16.46
CA ASP A 217 6.16 14.66 -17.54
C ASP A 217 4.73 15.25 -17.64
N PRO A 218 4.56 16.58 -17.46
CA PRO A 218 3.25 17.22 -17.50
C PRO A 218 2.58 17.23 -18.87
N SER A 219 3.30 16.87 -19.95
CA SER A 219 2.73 16.69 -21.28
C SER A 219 1.94 15.38 -21.41
N TYR A 220 2.09 14.46 -20.47
CA TYR A 220 1.34 13.22 -20.39
C TYR A 220 0.18 13.32 -19.39
N THR A 221 -0.89 12.57 -19.65
CA THR A 221 -1.94 12.34 -18.66
C THR A 221 -1.75 10.97 -18.05
N ASN A 222 -1.69 10.91 -16.72
CA ASN A 222 -1.61 9.67 -15.96
C ASN A 222 -2.93 9.41 -15.22
N THR A 223 -3.24 8.13 -15.02
CA THR A 223 -4.37 7.70 -14.18
C THR A 223 -3.90 6.49 -13.40
N MET A 224 -3.96 6.59 -12.07
CA MET A 224 -3.57 5.52 -11.15
C MET A 224 -4.80 4.96 -10.49
N ILE A 225 -4.90 3.63 -10.46
CA ILE A 225 -6.02 2.92 -9.84
C ILE A 225 -5.44 1.73 -9.07
N ALA A 226 -5.87 1.57 -7.82
CA ALA A 226 -5.67 0.35 -7.06
C ALA A 226 -6.99 -0.41 -6.93
N ARG A 227 -6.95 -1.72 -7.19
CA ARG A 227 -8.10 -2.63 -7.02
C ARG A 227 -7.63 -3.93 -6.41
N ASP A 228 -8.39 -4.41 -5.43
CA ASP A 228 -8.22 -5.75 -4.91
C ASP A 228 -9.05 -6.71 -5.77
N ILE A 229 -8.41 -7.77 -6.24
CA ILE A 229 -9.04 -8.79 -7.07
C ILE A 229 -8.86 -10.15 -6.40
N GLY A 230 -9.92 -10.97 -6.41
CA GLY A 230 -10.00 -12.22 -5.64
C GLY A 230 -9.25 -13.42 -6.25
N TYR A 231 -8.08 -13.19 -6.84
CA TYR A 231 -7.22 -14.25 -7.39
C TYR A 231 -5.73 -13.90 -7.24
N GLY A 232 -4.87 -14.92 -7.39
CA GLY A 232 -3.42 -14.77 -7.27
C GLY A 232 -2.82 -13.86 -8.35
N TYR A 233 -1.68 -13.23 -8.04
CA TYR A 233 -1.02 -12.31 -8.97
C TYR A 233 -0.55 -13.04 -10.23
N GLU A 234 -0.18 -14.31 -10.12
CA GLU A 234 0.23 -15.18 -11.21
C GLU A 234 -0.86 -15.30 -12.29
N VAL A 235 -2.12 -15.40 -11.89
CA VAL A 235 -3.26 -15.46 -12.80
C VAL A 235 -3.44 -14.14 -13.54
N LEU A 236 -3.22 -13.01 -12.86
CA LEU A 236 -3.28 -11.68 -13.48
C LEU A 236 -2.16 -11.49 -14.51
N ILE A 237 -0.94 -11.90 -14.16
CA ILE A 237 0.22 -11.78 -15.04
C ILE A 237 0.06 -12.69 -16.26
N GLU A 238 -0.40 -13.93 -16.08
CA GLU A 238 -0.70 -14.83 -17.19
C GLU A 238 -1.75 -14.21 -18.14
N ASN A 239 -2.85 -13.67 -17.58
CA ASN A 239 -3.87 -12.99 -18.37
C ASN A 239 -3.32 -11.78 -19.13
N LEU A 240 -2.48 -10.95 -18.49
CA LEU A 240 -1.92 -9.75 -19.11
C LEU A 240 -0.96 -10.10 -20.27
N MET A 241 -0.23 -11.21 -20.15
CA MET A 241 0.77 -11.64 -21.13
C MET A 241 0.18 -12.47 -22.27
N ASP A 242 -1.06 -12.96 -22.18
CA ASP A 242 -1.71 -13.74 -23.24
C ASP A 242 -2.39 -12.84 -24.28
N PRO A 243 -1.86 -12.68 -25.51
CA PRO A 243 -2.55 -11.90 -26.54
C PRO A 243 -3.82 -12.61 -27.08
N ALA A 244 -3.99 -13.92 -26.87
CA ALA A 244 -5.09 -14.68 -27.44
C ALA A 244 -6.45 -14.32 -26.83
N HIS A 245 -6.50 -13.90 -25.56
CA HIS A 245 -7.74 -13.44 -24.95
C HIS A 245 -8.26 -12.13 -25.55
N VAL A 246 -7.40 -11.30 -26.13
CA VAL A 246 -7.72 -9.92 -26.53
C VAL A 246 -8.91 -9.81 -27.49
N PRO A 247 -8.94 -10.52 -28.64
CA PRO A 247 -10.06 -10.42 -29.58
C PRO A 247 -11.39 -10.96 -29.04
N TYR A 248 -11.38 -11.81 -28.01
CA TYR A 248 -12.58 -12.45 -27.47
C TYR A 248 -13.10 -11.75 -26.21
N ALA A 249 -12.25 -11.62 -25.19
CA ALA A 249 -12.63 -11.05 -23.89
C ALA A 249 -12.91 -9.54 -23.97
N HIS A 250 -12.27 -8.83 -24.91
CA HIS A 250 -12.47 -7.40 -25.11
C HIS A 250 -13.32 -7.07 -26.35
N TYR A 251 -14.09 -8.04 -26.86
CA TYR A 251 -14.97 -7.84 -28.02
C TYR A 251 -15.98 -6.71 -27.77
N GLY A 252 -15.99 -5.71 -28.65
CA GLY A 252 -16.85 -4.53 -28.53
C GLY A 252 -16.42 -3.51 -27.45
N ILE A 253 -15.35 -3.78 -26.71
CA ILE A 253 -14.81 -2.91 -25.64
C ILE A 253 -13.51 -2.25 -26.12
N MET A 254 -12.55 -3.05 -26.61
CA MET A 254 -11.31 -2.54 -27.18
C MET A 254 -11.37 -2.53 -28.70
N ARG A 255 -10.84 -1.48 -29.32
CA ARG A 255 -10.63 -1.45 -30.77
C ARG A 255 -9.42 -2.31 -31.09
N THR A 256 -9.66 -3.58 -31.40
CA THR A 256 -8.62 -4.45 -31.96
C THR A 256 -8.54 -4.20 -33.47
N GLY A 257 -7.33 -4.28 -34.04
CA GLY A 257 -7.16 -4.30 -35.49
C GLY A 257 -7.96 -5.45 -36.09
N LYS A 258 -8.53 -5.28 -37.30
CA LYS A 258 -9.23 -6.37 -37.99
C LYS A 258 -8.27 -7.55 -38.11
N VAL A 259 -8.67 -8.72 -37.60
CA VAL A 259 -7.97 -9.97 -37.86
C VAL A 259 -8.05 -10.21 -39.37
N PRO A 260 -6.93 -10.46 -40.08
CA PRO A 260 -6.97 -10.80 -41.50
C PRO A 260 -7.87 -12.02 -41.71
N GLU A 261 -8.76 -11.96 -42.71
CA GLU A 261 -9.51 -13.14 -43.15
C GLU A 261 -8.52 -14.22 -43.61
N ARG A 262 -8.73 -15.46 -43.16
CA ARG A 262 -7.92 -16.63 -43.54
C ARG A 262 -8.33 -17.15 -44.90
#